data_AF-W7TBQ7-F1
#
_entry.id   AF-W7TBQ7-F1
#
_cell.length_a   1.000
_cell.length_b   1.000
_cell.length_c   1.000
_cell.angle_alpha   90.00
_cell.angle_beta   90.00
_cell.angle_gamma   90.00
#
_symmetry.space_group_name_H-M   'P 1'
#
loop_
_entity.id
_entity.type
_entity.pdbx_description
1 polymer ?
#
loop_
_entity_poly.entity_id
_entity_poly.type
_entity_poly.pdbx_seq_one_letter_code
_entity_poly.pdbx_strand_id
1 'polypeptide(L)'
;MNRLTDMAWPEVEALAAASVLVVPVGSTEQHGPHLPFTVDTEIAAALCERLAQARDRVVVAPAFSYGSSGEHAAFPGSLSIGLDGVEPLCWNWFARPTRSPACCLSTGTAAIPAPCPALCGGCVTKVGASPAGRPVGPLWTVTPAAPKHR
;
A
#
# COMPACT_ATOMS: atom_id res chain seq x y z
N MET A 1 -15.04 13.14 1.04
CA MET A 1 -14.02 12.07 0.92
C MET A 1 -13.49 12.12 -0.50
N ASN A 2 -12.18 12.20 -0.68
CA ASN A 2 -11.58 12.37 -2.01
C ASN A 2 -11.12 11.02 -2.55
N ARG A 3 -11.80 10.52 -3.59
CA ARG A 3 -11.40 9.30 -4.31
C ARG A 3 -10.87 9.69 -5.68
N LEU A 4 -9.70 9.19 -6.04
CA LEU A 4 -9.08 9.47 -7.33
C LEU A 4 -9.92 8.94 -8.51
N THR A 5 -10.70 7.88 -8.30
CA THR A 5 -11.62 7.30 -9.31
C THR A 5 -12.71 8.26 -9.76
N ASP A 6 -13.01 9.27 -8.94
CA ASP A 6 -14.15 10.16 -9.13
C ASP A 6 -13.70 11.55 -9.61
N MET A 7 -12.41 11.73 -9.91
CA MET A 7 -11.77 13.01 -10.18
C MET A 7 -11.12 13.04 -11.57
N ALA A 8 -11.25 14.16 -12.26
CA ALA A 8 -10.43 14.52 -13.42
C ALA A 8 -9.08 15.10 -12.98
N TRP A 9 -8.09 15.02 -13.87
CA TRP A 9 -6.72 15.45 -13.55
C TRP A 9 -6.58 16.91 -13.06
N PRO A 10 -7.38 17.92 -13.50
CA PRO A 10 -7.26 19.28 -12.96
C PRO A 10 -7.71 19.39 -11.49
N GLU A 11 -8.69 18.57 -11.09
CA GLU A 11 -9.17 18.53 -9.70
C GLU A 11 -8.11 17.91 -8.77
N VAL A 12 -7.36 16.94 -9.29
CA VAL A 12 -6.21 16.34 -8.59
C VAL A 12 -5.07 17.34 -8.45
N GLU A 13 -4.79 18.14 -9.49
CA GLU A 13 -3.75 19.17 -9.44
C GLU A 13 -3.99 20.17 -8.30
N ALA A 14 -5.24 20.59 -8.10
CA ALA A 14 -5.63 21.47 -6.99
C ALA A 14 -5.37 20.86 -5.59
N LEU A 15 -5.32 19.53 -5.48
CA LEU A 15 -5.09 18.80 -4.22
C LEU A 15 -3.64 18.31 -4.04
N ALA A 16 -2.87 18.20 -5.12
CA ALA A 16 -1.62 17.43 -5.17
C ALA A 16 -0.53 17.97 -4.23
N ALA A 17 -0.34 19.29 -4.15
CA ALA A 17 0.67 19.89 -3.28
C ALA A 17 0.36 19.71 -1.78
N ALA A 18 -0.86 19.29 -1.48
CA ALA A 18 -1.47 19.37 -0.17
C ALA A 18 -1.78 18.00 0.45
N SER A 19 -1.93 16.97 -0.37
CA SER A 19 -2.58 15.73 0.03
C SER A 19 -1.64 14.54 0.00
N VAL A 20 -1.93 13.56 0.85
CA VAL A 20 -1.31 12.24 0.83
C VAL A 20 -2.17 11.32 -0.04
N LEU A 21 -1.55 10.67 -1.02
CA LEU A 21 -2.21 9.60 -1.77
C LEU A 21 -2.10 8.30 -0.99
N VAL A 22 -3.22 7.66 -0.69
CA VAL A 22 -3.25 6.33 -0.08
C VAL A 22 -3.72 5.30 -1.10
N VAL A 23 -2.93 4.24 -1.29
CA VAL A 23 -3.21 3.19 -2.26
C VAL A 23 -3.64 1.92 -1.52
N PRO A 24 -4.89 1.48 -1.66
CA PRO A 24 -5.31 0.18 -1.15
C PRO A 24 -4.61 -0.93 -1.94
N VAL A 25 -3.91 -1.81 -1.25
CA VAL A 25 -3.26 -2.98 -1.85
C VAL A 25 -3.81 -4.25 -1.19
N GLY A 26 -4.29 -5.17 -1.99
CA GLY A 26 -4.76 -6.48 -1.55
C GLY A 26 -4.28 -7.58 -2.48
N SER A 27 -5.03 -8.68 -2.51
CA SER A 27 -4.72 -9.86 -3.29
C SER A 27 -5.99 -10.45 -3.92
N THR A 28 -5.82 -11.37 -4.87
CA THR A 28 -6.89 -12.21 -5.42
C THR A 28 -6.51 -13.65 -5.10
N GLU A 29 -6.89 -14.12 -3.91
CA GLU A 29 -6.43 -15.41 -3.40
C GLU A 29 -7.50 -16.14 -2.59
N GLN A 30 -7.29 -17.44 -2.39
CA GLN A 30 -8.22 -18.29 -1.66
C GLN A 30 -8.22 -17.99 -0.16
N HIS A 31 -9.40 -17.71 0.41
CA HIS A 31 -9.62 -17.46 1.85
C HIS A 31 -10.53 -18.52 2.51
N GLY A 32 -10.42 -19.77 2.04
CA GLY A 32 -11.28 -20.87 2.49
C GLY A 32 -12.65 -20.87 1.80
N PRO A 33 -13.55 -21.81 2.14
CA PRO A 33 -14.79 -22.05 1.40
C PRO A 33 -15.89 -20.98 1.60
N HIS A 34 -15.62 -19.94 2.39
CA HIS A 34 -16.64 -19.03 2.92
C HIS A 34 -16.37 -17.55 2.62
N LEU A 35 -15.16 -17.20 2.17
CA LEU A 35 -14.78 -15.83 1.86
C LEU A 35 -14.50 -15.67 0.36
N PRO A 36 -14.81 -14.49 -0.21
CA PRO A 36 -14.49 -14.19 -1.59
C PRO A 36 -12.98 -13.99 -1.77
N PHE A 37 -12.51 -14.14 -3.01
CA PHE A 37 -11.12 -13.93 -3.38
C PHE A 37 -10.64 -12.49 -3.20
N THR A 38 -11.57 -11.54 -3.07
CA THR A 38 -11.34 -10.09 -3.01
C THR A 38 -11.29 -9.53 -1.60
N VAL A 39 -11.47 -10.37 -0.57
CA VAL A 39 -11.62 -9.90 0.82
C VAL A 39 -10.45 -9.01 1.27
N ASP A 40 -9.23 -9.31 0.82
CA ASP A 40 -8.05 -8.49 1.08
C ASP A 40 -8.18 -7.08 0.48
N THR A 41 -8.55 -7.00 -0.79
CA THR A 41 -8.77 -5.74 -1.48
C THR A 41 -9.90 -4.93 -0.84
N GLU A 42 -11.00 -5.60 -0.46
CA GLU A 42 -12.16 -4.94 0.17
C GLU A 42 -11.80 -4.37 1.54
N ILE A 43 -11.08 -5.12 2.36
CA ILE A 43 -10.62 -4.64 3.67
C ILE A 43 -9.63 -3.47 3.49
N ALA A 44 -8.65 -3.59 2.59
CA ALA A 44 -7.69 -2.52 2.33
C ALA A 44 -8.38 -1.23 1.88
N ALA A 45 -9.35 -1.33 0.95
CA ALA A 45 -10.13 -0.21 0.47
C ALA A 45 -10.95 0.44 1.60
N ALA A 46 -11.65 -0.36 2.39
CA ALA A 46 -12.45 0.13 3.50
C ALA A 46 -11.60 0.85 4.57
N LEU A 47 -10.39 0.37 4.84
CA LEU A 47 -9.47 1.03 5.77
C LEU A 47 -8.95 2.36 5.21
N CYS A 48 -8.58 2.43 3.93
CA CYS A 48 -8.18 3.67 3.27
C CYS A 48 -9.31 4.71 3.26
N GLU A 49 -10.55 4.29 3.03
CA GLU A 49 -11.72 5.16 3.08
C GLU A 49 -11.97 5.71 4.48
N ARG A 50 -11.90 4.86 5.50
CA ARG A 50 -12.00 5.29 6.91
C ARG A 50 -10.89 6.27 7.27
N LEU A 51 -9.67 6.04 6.79
CA LEU A 51 -8.56 6.98 6.98
C LEU A 51 -8.85 8.33 6.32
N ALA A 52 -9.39 8.34 5.10
CA ALA A 52 -9.76 9.55 4.38
C ALA A 52 -10.96 10.30 4.97
N GLN A 53 -11.80 9.61 5.76
CA GLN A 53 -12.85 10.24 6.55
C GLN A 53 -12.32 10.82 7.86
N ALA A 54 -11.30 10.19 8.46
CA ALA A 54 -10.72 10.58 9.74
C ALA A 54 -9.62 11.63 9.63
N ARG A 55 -9.05 11.85 8.45
CA ARG A 55 -7.94 12.77 8.20
C ARG A 55 -8.23 13.63 6.97
N ASP A 56 -8.00 14.94 7.11
CA ASP A 56 -8.03 15.84 5.99
C ASP A 56 -6.87 15.57 5.03
N ARG A 57 -7.05 15.97 3.76
CA ARG A 57 -5.99 15.93 2.74
C ARG A 57 -5.47 14.51 2.48
N VAL A 58 -6.36 13.53 2.51
CA VAL A 58 -6.11 12.16 2.05
C VAL A 58 -6.92 11.93 0.78
N VAL A 59 -6.24 11.42 -0.25
CA VAL A 59 -6.87 10.99 -1.51
C VAL A 59 -6.70 9.50 -1.64
N VAL A 60 -7.79 8.77 -1.84
CA VAL A 60 -7.78 7.31 -2.01
C VAL A 60 -7.60 6.96 -3.48
N ALA A 61 -6.54 6.23 -3.82
CA ALA A 61 -6.29 5.71 -5.16
C ALA A 61 -7.18 4.50 -5.49
N PRO A 62 -7.30 4.10 -6.77
CA PRO A 62 -7.89 2.82 -7.12
C PRO A 62 -7.19 1.67 -6.40
N ALA A 63 -7.97 0.67 -5.96
CA ALA A 63 -7.42 -0.49 -5.28
C ALA A 63 -6.60 -1.37 -6.24
N PHE A 64 -5.48 -1.89 -5.75
CA PHE A 64 -4.66 -2.86 -6.46
C PHE A 64 -4.92 -4.26 -5.90
N SER A 65 -5.56 -5.11 -6.71
CA SER A 65 -6.09 -6.41 -6.27
C SER A 65 -5.18 -7.61 -6.52
N TYR A 66 -3.92 -7.39 -6.92
CA TYR A 66 -3.01 -8.46 -7.30
C TYR A 66 -1.81 -8.48 -6.35
N GLY A 67 -1.62 -9.58 -5.64
CA GLY A 67 -0.56 -9.74 -4.65
C GLY A 67 0.51 -10.75 -5.07
N SER A 68 1.39 -11.06 -4.11
CA SER A 68 2.31 -12.18 -4.18
C SER A 68 1.70 -13.43 -3.51
N SER A 69 0.59 -13.93 -4.06
CA SER A 69 -0.22 -15.03 -3.50
C SER A 69 0.24 -16.42 -3.96
N GLY A 70 1.56 -16.62 -4.10
CA GLY A 70 2.13 -17.85 -4.67
C GLY A 70 1.80 -19.12 -3.88
N GLU A 71 1.68 -19.02 -2.55
CA GLU A 71 1.26 -20.11 -1.67
C GLU A 71 -0.16 -20.63 -1.95
N HIS A 72 -1.02 -19.81 -2.55
CA HIS A 72 -2.40 -20.15 -2.88
C HIS A 72 -2.57 -20.68 -4.32
N ALA A 73 -1.48 -20.88 -5.06
CA ALA A 73 -1.52 -21.28 -6.47
C ALA A 73 -2.17 -22.65 -6.73
N ALA A 74 -2.23 -23.52 -5.72
CA ALA A 74 -2.92 -24.81 -5.82
C ALA A 74 -4.45 -24.68 -5.87
N PHE A 75 -5.01 -23.52 -5.50
CA PHE A 75 -6.45 -23.28 -5.52
C PHE A 75 -6.86 -22.59 -6.82
N PRO A 76 -7.88 -23.11 -7.53
CA PRO A 76 -8.35 -22.50 -8.77
C PRO A 76 -8.90 -21.10 -8.49
N GLY A 77 -8.50 -20.13 -9.33
CA GLY A 77 -8.92 -18.74 -9.21
C GLY A 77 -7.94 -17.83 -8.47
N SER A 78 -6.95 -18.38 -7.75
CA SER A 78 -5.89 -17.57 -7.14
C SER A 78 -4.99 -16.97 -8.22
N LEU A 79 -4.75 -15.66 -8.15
CA LEU A 79 -3.89 -14.92 -9.07
C LEU A 79 -2.72 -14.32 -8.31
N SER A 80 -1.50 -14.56 -8.80
CA SER A 80 -0.28 -14.04 -8.20
C SER A 80 0.62 -13.47 -9.27
N ILE A 81 1.15 -12.26 -9.03
CA ILE A 81 2.20 -11.66 -9.85
C ILE A 81 3.59 -11.86 -9.24
N GLY A 82 3.67 -12.54 -8.09
CA GLY A 82 4.89 -12.79 -7.33
C GLY A 82 5.56 -11.53 -6.80
N LEU A 83 6.60 -11.71 -5.99
CA LEU A 83 7.44 -10.60 -5.54
C LEU A 83 8.11 -9.87 -6.72
N ASP A 84 8.47 -10.60 -7.77
CA ASP A 84 9.07 -10.04 -8.98
C ASP A 84 8.15 -9.04 -9.71
N GLY A 85 6.83 -9.17 -9.55
CA GLY A 85 5.84 -8.23 -10.07
C GLY A 85 5.45 -7.13 -9.08
N VAL A 86 5.27 -7.47 -7.80
CA VAL A 86 4.85 -6.49 -6.76
C VAL A 86 5.97 -5.50 -6.44
N GLU A 87 7.23 -5.93 -6.38
CA GLU A 87 8.36 -5.08 -5.96
C GLU A 87 8.61 -3.91 -6.91
N PRO A 88 8.73 -4.11 -8.23
CA PRO A 88 8.98 -2.99 -9.14
C PRO A 88 7.81 -2.01 -9.20
N LEU A 89 6.58 -2.51 -9.03
CA LEU A 89 5.37 -1.69 -8.96
C LEU A 89 5.41 -0.75 -7.75
N CYS A 90 5.65 -1.32 -6.56
CA CYS A 90 5.73 -0.56 -5.33
C CYS A 90 6.88 0.45 -5.35
N TRP A 91 8.03 0.06 -5.90
CA TRP A 91 9.15 0.98 -6.13
C TRP A 91 8.75 2.14 -7.04
N ASN A 92 8.13 1.85 -8.18
CA ASN A 92 7.78 2.88 -9.17
C ASN A 92 6.69 3.84 -8.67
N TRP A 93 5.81 3.39 -7.78
CA TRP A 93 4.71 4.20 -7.23
C TRP A 93 5.09 4.97 -5.96
N PHE A 94 5.84 4.36 -5.05
CA PHE A 94 6.07 4.91 -3.70
C PHE A 94 7.48 5.41 -3.46
N ALA A 95 8.49 4.88 -4.16
CA ALA A 95 9.89 5.25 -3.93
C ALA A 95 10.35 6.44 -4.81
N ARG A 96 9.62 6.74 -5.89
CA ARG A 96 9.93 7.89 -6.74
C ARG A 96 9.41 9.16 -6.07
N PRO A 97 10.20 10.25 -6.03
CA PRO A 97 9.68 11.54 -5.63
C PRO A 97 8.66 12.00 -6.68
N THR A 98 7.38 11.74 -6.41
CA THR A 98 6.26 12.34 -7.12
C THR A 98 5.89 13.66 -6.43
N ARG A 99 5.04 14.48 -7.07
CA ARG A 99 4.61 15.78 -6.51
C ARG A 99 3.83 15.65 -5.18
N SER A 100 3.39 14.45 -4.80
CA SER A 100 2.59 14.19 -3.60
C SER A 100 3.15 12.98 -2.84
N PRO A 101 3.28 13.03 -1.51
CA PRO A 101 3.66 11.85 -0.73
C PRO A 101 2.60 10.74 -0.91
N ALA A 102 3.05 9.54 -1.31
CA ALA A 102 2.19 8.37 -1.50
C ALA A 102 2.51 7.30 -0.45
N CYS A 103 1.47 6.67 0.09
CA CYS A 103 1.58 5.59 1.07
C CYS A 103 0.71 4.40 0.62
N CYS A 104 1.20 3.17 0.80
CA CYS A 104 0.41 1.96 0.59
C CYS A 104 -0.21 1.50 1.91
N LEU A 105 -1.43 1.00 1.83
CA LEU A 105 -2.07 0.27 2.93
C LEU A 105 -2.37 -1.14 2.43
N SER A 106 -1.83 -2.14 3.11
CA SER A 106 -1.94 -3.56 2.73
C SER A 106 -2.60 -4.38 3.82
N THR A 107 -3.44 -5.36 3.45
CA THR A 107 -3.81 -6.45 4.36
C THR A 107 -2.70 -7.51 4.34
N GLY A 108 -2.37 -8.06 5.51
CA GLY A 108 -1.09 -8.74 5.79
C GLY A 108 -0.72 -10.00 4.99
N THR A 109 -1.49 -10.39 3.98
CA THR A 109 -1.24 -11.50 3.04
C THR A 109 -0.54 -11.05 1.75
N ALA A 110 -0.73 -9.80 1.31
CA ALA A 110 0.04 -9.26 0.21
C ALA A 110 1.47 -8.93 0.72
N ALA A 111 2.41 -9.86 0.52
CA ALA A 111 3.83 -9.61 0.74
C ALA A 111 4.29 -8.45 -0.17
N ILE A 112 4.33 -7.24 0.37
CA ILE A 112 4.85 -6.05 -0.29
C ILE A 112 6.26 -5.79 0.25
N PRO A 113 7.32 -5.92 -0.57
CA PRO A 113 8.65 -5.48 -0.17
C PRO A 113 8.65 -3.96 0.01
N ALA A 114 9.34 -3.48 1.04
CA ALA A 114 9.27 -2.08 1.46
C ALA A 114 10.13 -1.18 0.55
N PRO A 115 9.51 -0.13 -0.03
CA PRO A 115 10.19 1.15 -0.16
C PRO A 115 9.28 2.32 0.27
N CYS A 116 8.52 2.18 1.36
CA CYS A 116 7.75 3.28 1.93
C CYS A 116 8.66 4.15 2.81
N PRO A 117 9.06 5.36 2.40
CA PRO A 117 9.85 6.24 3.27
C PRO A 117 8.96 6.74 4.41
N ALA A 118 9.25 6.27 5.63
CA ALA A 118 9.11 6.86 6.98
C ALA A 118 7.96 7.85 7.35
N LEU A 119 6.95 8.09 6.52
CA LEU A 119 5.79 8.96 6.83
C LEU A 119 4.71 8.23 7.62
N CYS A 120 4.71 6.90 7.57
CA CYS A 120 3.81 6.04 8.31
C CYS A 120 4.55 5.44 9.51
N GLY A 121 4.48 6.09 10.67
CA GLY A 121 4.97 5.57 11.96
C GLY A 121 4.17 4.37 12.49
N GLY A 122 3.83 3.42 11.61
CA GLY A 122 2.98 2.27 11.89
C GLY A 122 2.70 1.36 10.70
N CYS A 123 3.48 1.42 9.61
CA CYS A 123 3.28 0.52 8.48
C CYS A 123 3.74 -0.88 8.90
N VAL A 124 2.80 -1.74 9.28
CA VAL A 124 3.09 -3.14 9.61
C VAL A 124 3.37 -3.87 8.31
N THR A 125 4.64 -3.97 7.93
CA THR A 125 5.09 -4.93 6.92
C THR A 125 5.58 -6.19 7.63
N LYS A 126 5.12 -7.36 7.16
CA LYS A 126 5.85 -8.60 7.41
C LYS A 126 7.11 -8.52 6.54
N VAL A 127 8.23 -8.11 7.14
CA VAL A 127 9.52 -7.98 6.46
C VAL A 127 10.02 -9.37 6.06
N GLY A 128 9.75 -9.77 4.82
CA GLY A 128 10.55 -10.76 4.11
C GLY A 128 11.78 -10.07 3.52
N ALA A 129 12.97 -10.67 3.67
CA ALA A 129 14.21 -10.13 3.14
C ALA A 129 14.12 -9.92 1.61
N SER A 130 14.58 -8.76 1.13
CA SER A 130 14.65 -8.45 -0.31
C SER A 130 15.64 -9.39 -1.02
N PRO A 131 15.25 -10.09 -2.10
CA PRO A 131 16.14 -10.93 -2.89
C PRO A 131 16.57 -10.22 -4.18
N ALA A 132 17.13 -9.02 -4.11
CA ALA A 132 17.90 -8.44 -5.21
C ALA A 132 18.64 -7.21 -4.69
N GLY A 133 19.98 -7.21 -4.73
CA GLY A 133 20.86 -6.14 -4.23
C GLY A 133 20.69 -4.76 -4.92
N ARG A 134 19.48 -4.20 -4.93
CA ARG A 134 19.18 -2.82 -5.30
C ARG A 134 19.57 -1.92 -4.12
N PRO A 135 20.19 -0.77 -4.37
CA PRO A 135 20.62 0.13 -3.30
C PRO A 135 19.40 0.62 -2.53
N VAL A 136 19.35 0.30 -1.24
CA VAL A 136 18.48 0.96 -0.28
C VAL A 136 18.97 2.42 -0.24
N GLY A 137 18.13 3.36 -0.68
CA GLY A 137 18.40 4.79 -0.53
C GLY A 137 18.71 5.12 0.94
N PRO A 138 19.30 6.30 1.23
CA PRO A 138 19.94 6.60 2.51
C PRO A 138 19.07 6.15 3.68
N LEU A 139 19.65 5.29 4.51
CA LEU A 139 19.06 4.73 5.73
C LEU A 139 18.78 5.88 6.70
N TRP A 140 17.59 6.48 6.62
CA TRP A 140 17.12 7.43 7.63
C TRP A 140 16.74 6.62 8.87
N THR A 141 17.63 6.61 9.85
CA THR A 141 17.40 5.98 11.15
C THR A 141 16.26 6.71 11.87
N VAL A 142 15.15 6.01 12.09
CA VAL A 142 14.10 6.45 13.01
C VAL A 142 14.65 6.36 14.42
N THR A 143 14.98 7.50 15.02
CA THR A 143 15.19 7.56 16.47
C THR A 143 13.80 7.43 17.11
N PRO A 144 13.55 6.44 17.99
CA PRO A 144 12.26 6.35 18.68
C PRO A 144 12.07 7.64 19.49
N ALA A 145 10.89 8.25 19.36
CA ALA A 145 10.51 9.40 20.17
C ALA A 145 10.63 9.01 21.64
N ALA A 146 11.45 9.75 22.39
CA ALA A 146 11.62 9.55 23.82
C ALA A 146 10.23 9.55 24.50
N PRO A 147 9.97 8.63 25.44
CA PRO A 147 8.70 8.60 26.14
C PRO A 147 8.57 9.90 26.94
N LYS A 148 7.55 10.71 26.61
CA LYS A 148 7.13 11.83 27.44
C LYS A 148 6.46 11.27 28.68
N HIS A 149 7.26 10.87 29.66
CA HIS A 149 6.78 10.69 31.03
C HIS A 149 6.69 12.06 31.70
N ARG A 150 5.52 12.32 32.24
CA ARG A 150 5.23 13.39 33.19
C ARG A 150 5.73 12.97 34.57
#